data_AF-A0AA51L3X2-F1
#
_entry.id   AF-A0AA51L3X2-F1
#
_cell.length_a   1.000
_cell.length_b   1.000
_cell.length_c   1.000
_cell.angle_alpha   90.00
_cell.angle_beta   90.00
_cell.angle_gamma   90.00
#
_symmetry.space_group_name_H-M   'P 1'
#
loop_
_entity.id
_entity.type
_entity.pdbx_description
1 polymer ?
#
loop_
_entity_poly.entity_id
_entity_poly.type
_entity_poly.pdbx_seq_one_letter_code
_entity_poly.pdbx_strand_id
1 'polypeptide(L)'
;MNVLLVVAHPEPLSLNGALKEIAVQELTEAGHDVVVSDLYEMKFKAAADKNDFIELKNPDKLNYILEQYYAFENGTFAKDIRLEQEKIQKADIIIFQYPMWWSDPPAILKGWFDRVISYGFAYGPGAYDQGNLKGKKAMLSITTGGADLNNYGVDSLKGRMEDLLFNVQHEKLYYTGMDIIEPFVMPSGTNEAKRDSYIKDYIIRLRTLETLPVIPYRPLRL
;
A
#
# COMPACT_ATOMS: atom_id res chain seq x y z
N MET A 1 -17.76 -3.61 3.38
CA MET A 1 -16.42 -4.11 3.75
C MET A 1 -15.68 -3.07 4.56
N ASN A 2 -14.58 -3.46 5.18
CA ASN A 2 -13.62 -2.56 5.81
C ASN A 2 -12.51 -2.23 4.81
N VAL A 3 -12.30 -0.95 4.53
CA VAL A 3 -11.25 -0.46 3.63
C VAL A 3 -10.24 0.35 4.43
N LEU A 4 -8.96 -0.01 4.30
CA LEU A 4 -7.84 0.79 4.81
C LEU A 4 -7.25 1.61 3.66
N LEU A 5 -7.26 2.94 3.77
CA LEU A 5 -6.61 3.85 2.85
C LEU A 5 -5.30 4.38 3.46
N VAL A 6 -4.16 3.94 2.93
CA VAL A 6 -2.83 4.41 3.35
C VAL A 6 -2.38 5.50 2.38
N VAL A 7 -2.17 6.72 2.89
CA VAL A 7 -1.89 7.92 2.08
C VAL A 7 -0.50 8.45 2.38
N ALA A 8 0.27 8.73 1.32
CA ALA A 8 1.63 9.24 1.46
C ALA A 8 1.84 10.52 0.63
N HIS A 9 1.30 11.64 1.08
CA HIS A 9 1.59 12.96 0.50
C HIS A 9 1.67 14.06 1.57
N PRO A 10 2.67 14.98 1.51
CA PRO A 10 2.84 16.01 2.55
C PRO A 10 1.84 17.17 2.46
N GLU A 11 1.23 17.38 1.29
CA GLU A 11 0.33 18.50 1.01
C GLU A 11 -1.13 18.00 0.88
N PRO A 12 -2.02 18.35 1.83
CA PRO A 12 -3.44 17.98 1.80
C PRO A 12 -4.22 18.50 0.59
N LEU A 13 -3.84 19.66 0.03
CA LEU A 13 -4.50 20.24 -1.15
C LEU A 13 -3.91 19.74 -2.49
N SER A 14 -3.05 18.73 -2.44
CA SER A 14 -2.47 18.13 -3.64
C SER A 14 -3.47 17.28 -4.41
N LEU A 15 -3.10 16.87 -5.63
CA LEU A 15 -3.86 15.86 -6.37
C LEU A 15 -4.04 14.56 -5.58
N ASN A 16 -3.03 14.10 -4.82
CA ASN A 16 -3.15 12.91 -3.99
C ASN A 16 -4.09 13.13 -2.81
N GLY A 17 -4.09 14.33 -2.23
CA GLY A 17 -5.05 14.72 -1.19
C GLY A 17 -6.48 14.74 -1.72
N ALA A 18 -6.71 15.30 -2.91
CA ALA A 18 -8.01 15.28 -3.57
C ALA A 18 -8.49 13.85 -3.88
N LEU A 19 -7.60 12.98 -4.41
CA LEU A 19 -7.92 11.57 -4.66
C LEU A 19 -8.24 10.81 -3.35
N LYS A 20 -7.55 11.12 -2.25
CA LYS A 20 -7.90 10.59 -0.92
C LYS A 20 -9.32 10.99 -0.52
N GLU A 21 -9.68 12.27 -0.61
CA GLU A 21 -11.02 12.73 -0.22
C GLU A 21 -12.12 12.08 -1.08
N ILE A 22 -11.89 11.96 -2.40
CA ILE A 22 -12.78 11.24 -3.32
C ILE A 22 -12.92 9.78 -2.90
N ALA A 23 -11.81 9.10 -2.59
CA ALA A 23 -11.83 7.70 -2.16
C ALA A 23 -12.64 7.52 -0.87
N VAL A 24 -12.42 8.36 0.13
CA VAL A 24 -13.18 8.31 1.39
C VAL A 24 -14.67 8.50 1.12
N GLN A 25 -15.04 9.56 0.38
CA GLN A 25 -16.44 9.86 0.09
C GLN A 25 -17.12 8.70 -0.66
N GLU A 26 -16.57 8.27 -1.79
CA GLU A 26 -17.22 7.31 -2.68
C GLU A 26 -17.30 5.91 -2.06
N LEU A 27 -16.28 5.49 -1.30
CA LEU A 27 -16.32 4.20 -0.60
C LEU A 27 -17.31 4.21 0.56
N THR A 28 -17.40 5.31 1.31
CA THR A 28 -18.41 5.45 2.37
C THR A 28 -19.83 5.49 1.79
N GLU A 29 -20.06 6.23 0.69
CA GLU A 29 -21.34 6.24 -0.01
C GLU A 29 -21.72 4.87 -0.57
N ALA A 30 -20.73 4.06 -0.98
CA ALA A 30 -20.91 2.65 -1.36
C ALA A 30 -21.16 1.70 -0.18
N GLY A 31 -21.21 2.20 1.06
CA GLY A 31 -21.52 1.42 2.26
C GLY A 31 -20.31 0.69 2.87
N HIS A 32 -19.09 1.11 2.56
CA HIS A 32 -17.88 0.59 3.19
C HIS A 32 -17.51 1.37 4.45
N ASP A 33 -16.93 0.68 5.44
CA ASP A 33 -16.25 1.33 6.57
C ASP A 33 -14.83 1.69 6.14
N VAL A 34 -14.48 2.97 6.20
CA VAL A 34 -13.22 3.49 5.65
C VAL A 34 -12.35 4.03 6.78
N VAL A 35 -11.16 3.45 6.94
CA VAL A 35 -10.15 3.91 7.88
C VAL A 35 -8.97 4.49 7.10
N VAL A 36 -8.48 5.65 7.51
CA VAL A 36 -7.36 6.34 6.85
C VAL A 36 -6.11 6.29 7.72
N SER A 37 -4.98 5.99 7.07
CA SER A 37 -3.63 6.21 7.60
C SER A 37 -2.93 7.25 6.73
N ASP A 38 -3.10 8.53 7.06
CA ASP A 38 -2.34 9.62 6.45
C ASP A 38 -0.96 9.70 7.12
N LEU A 39 0.04 9.16 6.43
CA LEU A 39 1.37 8.96 7.02
C LEU A 39 2.05 10.28 7.39
N TYR A 40 1.78 11.36 6.64
CA TYR A 40 2.37 12.67 6.93
C TYR A 40 1.64 13.36 8.08
N GLU A 41 0.31 13.30 8.13
CA GLU A 41 -0.48 13.82 9.26
C GLU A 41 -0.13 13.10 10.57
N MET A 42 0.04 11.77 10.50
CA MET A 42 0.46 10.93 11.62
C MET A 42 1.90 11.16 12.05
N LYS A 43 2.70 11.89 11.25
CA LYS A 43 4.17 12.00 11.40
C LYS A 43 4.81 10.63 11.55
N PHE A 44 4.40 9.69 10.70
CA PHE A 44 4.80 8.30 10.80
C PHE A 44 6.33 8.17 10.72
N LYS A 45 6.92 7.49 11.70
CA LYS A 45 8.36 7.23 11.73
C LYS A 45 8.70 6.24 10.61
N ALA A 46 9.46 6.69 9.62
CA ALA A 46 9.83 5.84 8.48
C ALA A 46 11.00 4.89 8.78
N ALA A 47 11.99 5.34 9.55
CA ALA A 47 13.20 4.57 9.81
C ALA A 47 12.91 3.39 10.76
N ALA A 48 13.23 2.17 10.32
CA ALA A 48 13.22 0.99 11.16
C ALA A 48 14.42 1.01 12.14
N ASP A 49 14.16 0.85 13.44
CA ASP A 49 15.21 0.80 14.47
C ASP A 49 14.76 0.06 15.74
N LYS A 50 15.64 -0.03 16.75
CA LYS A 50 15.36 -0.72 18.02
C LYS A 50 14.12 -0.21 18.78
N ASN A 51 13.70 1.04 18.56
CA ASN A 51 12.54 1.64 19.22
C ASN A 51 11.21 1.18 18.61
N ASP A 52 11.25 0.30 17.61
CA ASP A 52 10.07 -0.39 17.08
C ASP A 52 9.58 -1.51 18.02
N PHE A 53 10.36 -1.80 19.07
CA PHE A 53 10.09 -2.85 20.05
C PHE A 53 10.10 -2.24 21.45
N ILE A 54 9.07 -2.54 22.24
CA ILE A 54 8.97 -2.21 23.67
C ILE A 54 9.96 -3.06 24.48
N GLU A 55 10.15 -4.31 24.04
CA GLU A 55 11.09 -5.27 24.63
C GLU A 55 11.86 -5.97 23.52
N LEU A 56 13.16 -6.15 23.72
CA LEU A 56 14.05 -6.88 22.81
C LEU A 56 14.41 -8.22 23.43
N LYS A 57 14.34 -9.29 22.63
CA LYS A 57 14.85 -10.61 22.99
C LYS A 57 16.37 -10.60 23.17
N ASN A 58 17.09 -9.85 22.34
CA ASN A 58 18.54 -9.67 22.44
C ASN A 58 18.92 -8.17 22.40
N PRO A 59 19.02 -7.51 23.56
CA PRO A 59 19.36 -6.09 23.63
C PRO A 59 20.80 -5.77 23.18
N ASP A 60 21.70 -6.75 23.22
CA ASP A 60 23.12 -6.56 22.89
C ASP A 60 23.38 -6.56 21.38
N LYS A 61 22.48 -7.15 20.59
CA LYS A 61 22.59 -7.21 19.13
C LYS A 61 21.22 -7.26 18.47
N LEU A 62 20.81 -6.12 17.91
CA LEU A 62 19.58 -6.02 17.15
C LEU A 62 19.64 -6.90 15.89
N ASN A 63 18.85 -7.97 15.88
CA ASN A 63 18.49 -8.69 14.66
C ASN A 63 17.02 -8.38 14.36
N TYR A 64 16.79 -7.40 13.50
CA TYR A 64 15.47 -6.80 13.31
C TYR A 64 14.37 -7.83 12.98
N ILE A 65 14.65 -8.81 12.12
CA ILE A 65 13.67 -9.85 11.75
C ILE A 65 13.33 -10.76 12.94
N LEU A 66 14.33 -11.16 13.74
CA LEU A 66 14.09 -12.00 14.92
C LEU A 66 13.37 -11.23 16.03
N GLU A 67 13.64 -9.93 16.16
CA GLU A 67 12.94 -9.06 17.10
C GLU A 67 11.50 -8.79 16.65
N GLN A 68 11.25 -8.63 15.34
CA GLN A 68 9.88 -8.61 14.79
C GLN A 68 9.11 -9.88 15.15
N TYR A 69 9.73 -11.05 14.98
CA TYR A 69 9.08 -12.31 15.34
C TYR A 69 8.77 -12.39 16.84
N TYR A 70 9.75 -12.02 17.68
CA TYR A 70 9.56 -11.99 19.12
C TYR A 70 8.45 -11.02 19.53
N ALA A 71 8.42 -9.82 18.93
CA ALA A 71 7.42 -8.81 19.22
C ALA A 71 6.02 -9.20 18.76
N PHE A 72 5.91 -9.95 17.67
CA PHE A 72 4.65 -10.57 17.25
C PHE A 72 4.13 -11.58 18.28
N GLU A 73 4.98 -12.51 18.71
CA GLU A 73 4.61 -13.57 19.68
C GLU A 73 4.26 -13.01 21.08
N ASN A 74 4.87 -11.89 21.47
CA ASN A 74 4.74 -11.33 22.82
C ASN A 74 3.95 -10.02 22.89
N GLY A 75 3.48 -9.50 21.75
CA GLY A 75 2.75 -8.23 21.69
C GLY A 75 3.58 -7.00 22.06
N THR A 76 4.89 -7.01 21.77
CA THR A 76 5.84 -5.97 22.19
C THR A 76 6.22 -5.00 21.07
N PHE A 77 5.45 -4.90 19.98
CA PHE A 77 5.63 -3.84 18.99
C PHE A 77 5.34 -2.46 19.57
N ALA A 78 6.06 -1.45 19.08
CA ALA A 78 5.74 -0.05 19.33
C ALA A 78 4.28 0.27 18.94
N LYS A 79 3.66 1.19 19.68
CA LYS A 79 2.23 1.49 19.57
C LYS A 79 1.81 1.89 18.15
N ASP A 80 2.62 2.69 17.47
CA ASP A 80 2.34 3.14 16.10
C ASP A 80 2.30 1.96 15.11
N ILE A 81 3.23 1.00 15.22
CA ILE A 81 3.23 -0.23 14.41
C ILE A 81 2.00 -1.07 14.72
N ARG A 82 1.73 -1.33 16.01
CA ARG A 82 0.58 -2.17 16.42
C ARG A 82 -0.75 -1.62 15.89
N LEU A 83 -0.96 -0.31 15.97
CA LEU A 83 -2.20 0.31 15.47
C LEU A 83 -2.37 0.12 13.96
N GLU A 84 -1.29 0.18 13.17
CA GLU A 84 -1.35 -0.09 11.74
C GLU A 84 -1.61 -1.58 11.43
N GLN A 85 -1.01 -2.49 12.20
CA GLN A 85 -1.28 -3.92 12.07
C GLN A 85 -2.75 -4.26 12.38
N GLU A 86 -3.34 -3.63 13.41
CA GLU A 86 -4.76 -3.79 13.74
C GLU A 86 -5.68 -3.30 12.61
N LYS A 87 -5.33 -2.19 11.94
CA LYS A 87 -6.06 -1.71 10.76
C LYS A 87 -5.99 -2.71 9.61
N ILE A 88 -4.81 -3.26 9.33
CA ILE A 88 -4.62 -4.30 8.31
C ILE A 88 -5.44 -5.54 8.63
N GLN A 89 -5.45 -6.00 9.89
CA GLN A 89 -6.23 -7.16 10.32
C GLN A 89 -7.72 -6.99 10.06
N LYS A 90 -8.27 -5.80 10.34
CA LYS A 90 -9.69 -5.47 10.10
C LYS A 90 -10.03 -5.26 8.63
N ALA A 91 -9.09 -4.73 7.83
CA ALA A 91 -9.34 -4.40 6.44
C ALA A 91 -9.55 -5.64 5.56
N ASP A 92 -10.59 -5.60 4.73
CA ASP A 92 -10.80 -6.54 3.63
C ASP A 92 -9.99 -6.09 2.40
N ILE A 93 -9.90 -4.77 2.19
CA ILE A 93 -9.16 -4.15 1.08
C ILE A 93 -8.26 -3.04 1.59
N ILE A 94 -7.03 -2.97 1.08
CA ILE A 94 -6.05 -1.92 1.38
C ILE A 94 -5.74 -1.14 0.11
N ILE A 95 -5.95 0.18 0.13
CA ILE A 95 -5.62 1.08 -0.96
C ILE A 95 -4.42 1.92 -0.57
N PHE A 96 -3.39 1.95 -1.42
CA PHE A 96 -2.22 2.79 -1.23
C PHE A 96 -2.28 3.99 -2.18
N GLN A 97 -2.52 5.19 -1.65
CA GLN A 97 -2.56 6.45 -2.41
C GLN A 97 -1.24 7.20 -2.28
N TYR A 98 -0.49 7.31 -3.38
CA TYR A 98 0.81 8.01 -3.35
C TYR A 98 1.28 8.53 -4.71
N PRO A 99 2.15 9.55 -4.74
CA PRO A 99 2.90 9.90 -5.94
C PRO A 99 4.08 8.94 -6.14
N MET A 100 4.29 8.46 -7.36
CA MET A 100 5.51 7.74 -7.73
C MET A 100 6.70 8.70 -7.68
N TRP A 101 7.62 8.46 -6.76
CA TRP A 101 8.85 9.23 -6.60
C TRP A 101 10.04 8.33 -6.89
N TRP A 102 10.84 8.68 -7.90
CA TRP A 102 11.97 7.86 -8.34
C TRP A 102 11.60 6.40 -8.65
N SER A 103 10.47 6.20 -9.34
CA SER A 103 9.92 4.89 -9.70
C SER A 103 9.44 4.02 -8.54
N ASP A 104 9.37 4.57 -7.32
CA ASP A 104 9.00 3.85 -6.11
C ASP A 104 7.99 4.65 -5.25
N PRO A 105 7.43 4.04 -4.19
CA PRO A 105 6.70 4.76 -3.16
C PRO A 105 7.54 5.84 -2.47
N PRO A 106 6.94 6.92 -1.95
CA PRO A 106 7.63 7.87 -1.08
C PRO A 106 8.31 7.17 0.09
N ALA A 107 9.45 7.70 0.54
CA ALA A 107 10.26 7.09 1.60
C ALA A 107 9.45 6.79 2.89
N ILE A 108 8.48 7.64 3.23
CA ILE A 108 7.60 7.42 4.39
C ILE A 108 6.71 6.17 4.23
N LEU A 109 6.23 5.89 3.02
CA LEU A 109 5.45 4.68 2.72
C LEU A 109 6.35 3.45 2.62
N LYS A 110 7.56 3.58 2.08
CA LYS A 110 8.56 2.50 2.15
C LYS A 110 8.89 2.13 3.60
N GLY A 111 9.07 3.12 4.48
CA GLY A 111 9.26 2.92 5.90
C GLY A 111 8.05 2.30 6.61
N TRP A 112 6.83 2.65 6.19
CA TRP A 112 5.62 1.96 6.65
C TRP A 112 5.64 0.48 6.26
N PHE A 113 6.01 0.13 5.03
CA PHE A 113 6.20 -1.27 4.65
C PHE A 113 7.24 -1.96 5.55
N ASP A 114 8.41 -1.35 5.74
CA ASP A 114 9.52 -1.95 6.51
C ASP A 114 9.16 -2.24 7.98
N ARG A 115 8.37 -1.36 8.59
CA ARG A 115 8.01 -1.45 10.02
C ARG A 115 6.73 -2.25 10.26
N VAL A 116 5.73 -2.13 9.40
CA VAL A 116 4.38 -2.70 9.62
C VAL A 116 4.25 -4.09 9.00
N ILE A 117 4.78 -4.31 7.78
CA ILE A 117 4.80 -5.63 7.11
C ILE A 117 5.93 -6.47 7.71
N SER A 118 5.74 -6.90 8.95
CA SER A 118 6.76 -7.54 9.78
C SER A 118 6.68 -9.07 9.75
N TYR A 119 7.82 -9.72 10.03
CA TYR A 119 7.90 -11.18 10.14
C TYR A 119 7.06 -11.70 11.32
N GLY A 120 6.33 -12.79 11.11
CA GLY A 120 5.35 -13.33 12.05
C GLY A 120 3.94 -12.77 11.81
N PHE A 121 3.84 -11.46 11.58
CA PHE A 121 2.56 -10.80 11.28
C PHE A 121 2.14 -10.96 9.81
N ALA A 122 2.85 -10.29 8.89
CA ALA A 122 2.43 -10.18 7.49
C ALA A 122 3.04 -11.27 6.59
N TYR A 123 4.23 -11.77 6.94
CA TYR A 123 4.91 -12.86 6.24
C TYR A 123 5.63 -13.76 7.24
N GLY A 124 6.02 -14.95 6.78
CA GLY A 124 6.63 -15.96 7.64
C GLY A 124 7.07 -17.19 6.83
N PRO A 125 6.84 -18.41 7.34
CA PRO A 125 7.14 -19.63 6.59
C PRO A 125 6.38 -19.76 5.26
N GLY A 126 5.16 -19.21 5.19
CA GLY A 126 4.37 -19.11 3.96
C GLY A 126 4.67 -17.83 3.17
N ALA A 127 4.50 -17.90 1.86
CA ALA A 127 4.66 -16.79 0.93
C ALA A 127 3.61 -16.88 -0.20
N TYR A 128 3.40 -15.76 -0.90
CA TYR A 128 2.46 -15.67 -2.01
C TYR A 128 1.06 -16.14 -1.61
N ASP A 129 0.41 -17.02 -2.37
CA ASP A 129 -0.93 -17.57 -2.08
C ASP A 129 -1.06 -18.37 -0.76
N GLN A 130 0.04 -18.51 -0.02
CA GLN A 130 0.15 -19.12 1.31
C GLN A 130 0.63 -18.11 2.39
N GLY A 131 0.73 -16.83 2.07
CA GLY A 131 1.14 -15.78 3.01
C GLY A 131 0.07 -15.44 4.06
N ASN A 132 0.50 -14.76 5.13
CA ASN A 132 -0.33 -14.55 6.33
C ASN A 132 -1.52 -13.60 6.11
N LEU A 133 -1.48 -12.77 5.06
CA LEU A 133 -2.52 -11.79 4.72
C LEU A 133 -3.44 -12.30 3.58
N LYS A 134 -3.48 -13.62 3.37
CA LYS A 134 -4.42 -14.28 2.47
C LYS A 134 -5.88 -13.90 2.76
N GLY A 135 -6.65 -13.73 1.68
CA GLY A 135 -8.07 -13.35 1.73
C GLY A 135 -8.30 -11.83 1.77
N LYS A 136 -7.23 -11.03 1.87
CA LYS A 136 -7.28 -9.57 1.71
C LYS A 136 -6.94 -9.18 0.28
N LYS A 137 -7.44 -8.03 -0.16
CA LYS A 137 -7.06 -7.43 -1.45
C LYS A 137 -6.24 -6.15 -1.26
N ALA A 138 -5.38 -5.83 -2.22
CA ALA A 138 -4.69 -4.55 -2.25
C ALA A 138 -4.74 -3.87 -3.62
N MET A 139 -4.87 -2.54 -3.63
CA MET A 139 -4.84 -1.72 -4.84
C MET A 139 -3.81 -0.59 -4.67
N LEU A 140 -3.03 -0.33 -5.71
CA LEU A 140 -2.21 0.88 -5.79
C LEU A 140 -2.98 1.96 -6.54
N SER A 141 -3.08 3.14 -5.95
CA SER A 141 -3.62 4.35 -6.57
C SER A 141 -2.51 5.39 -6.65
N ILE A 142 -1.94 5.55 -7.84
CA ILE A 142 -0.65 6.22 -8.04
C ILE A 142 -0.81 7.43 -8.93
N THR A 143 -0.14 8.52 -8.55
CA THR A 143 0.08 9.65 -9.47
C THR A 143 1.51 9.65 -10.02
N THR A 144 1.69 9.97 -11.30
CA THR A 144 3.02 10.05 -11.93
C THR A 144 3.32 11.47 -12.40
N GLY A 145 4.59 11.85 -12.48
CA GLY A 145 4.98 13.21 -12.93
C GLY A 145 4.81 13.48 -14.43
N GLY A 146 4.50 12.46 -15.24
CA GLY A 146 4.31 12.63 -16.68
C GLY A 146 3.01 13.35 -17.05
N ALA A 147 2.88 13.76 -18.31
CA ALA A 147 1.63 14.29 -18.86
C ALA A 147 0.74 13.22 -19.51
N ASP A 148 1.33 12.09 -19.89
CA ASP A 148 0.67 11.01 -20.63
C ASP A 148 1.26 9.63 -20.24
N LEU A 149 0.39 8.63 -20.07
CA LEU A 149 0.78 7.25 -19.77
C LEU A 149 1.37 6.52 -20.99
N ASN A 150 1.15 7.01 -22.20
CA ASN A 150 1.76 6.45 -23.42
C ASN A 150 3.31 6.55 -23.43
N ASN A 151 3.90 7.27 -22.46
CA ASN A 151 5.34 7.27 -22.22
C ASN A 151 5.85 6.01 -21.51
N TYR A 152 4.96 5.08 -21.16
CA TYR A 152 5.26 3.76 -20.61
C TYR A 152 4.82 2.69 -21.61
N GLY A 153 5.57 1.60 -21.70
CA GLY A 153 5.35 0.55 -22.68
C GLY A 153 6.63 -0.22 -23.01
N VAL A 154 6.47 -1.33 -23.73
CA VAL A 154 7.56 -2.27 -24.08
C VAL A 154 8.73 -1.57 -24.76
N ASP A 155 8.43 -0.64 -25.68
CA ASP A 155 9.44 0.09 -26.45
C ASP A 155 9.67 1.53 -25.96
N SER A 156 9.14 1.87 -24.78
CA SER A 156 9.27 3.22 -24.22
C SER A 156 10.57 3.40 -23.44
N LEU A 157 11.09 4.63 -23.38
CA LEU A 157 12.29 4.95 -22.58
C LEU A 157 12.10 4.70 -21.07
N LYS A 158 10.85 4.69 -20.58
CA LYS A 158 10.54 4.48 -19.16
C LYS A 158 10.25 3.01 -18.83
N GLY A 159 10.23 2.12 -19.82
CA GLY A 159 9.78 0.75 -19.65
C GLY A 159 8.28 0.62 -19.38
N ARG A 160 7.83 -0.58 -19.06
CA ARG A 160 6.42 -0.86 -18.78
C ARG A 160 6.06 -0.35 -17.38
N MET A 161 4.85 0.18 -17.20
CA MET A 161 4.38 0.60 -15.87
C MET A 161 4.36 -0.59 -14.91
N GLU A 162 3.97 -1.76 -15.42
CA GLU A 162 3.89 -3.01 -14.69
C GLU A 162 5.26 -3.43 -14.12
N ASP A 163 6.35 -3.18 -14.85
CA ASP A 163 7.70 -3.51 -14.39
C ASP A 163 8.11 -2.62 -13.20
N LEU A 164 7.71 -1.33 -13.24
CA LEU A 164 7.96 -0.40 -12.15
C LEU A 164 7.16 -0.74 -10.89
N LEU A 165 5.92 -1.22 -11.07
CA LEU A 165 5.01 -1.55 -9.97
C LEU A 165 5.23 -2.95 -9.41
N PHE A 166 5.91 -3.83 -10.15
CA PHE A 166 6.13 -5.23 -9.78
C PHE A 166 6.71 -5.37 -8.38
N ASN A 167 7.71 -4.58 -8.02
CA ASN A 167 8.36 -4.65 -6.71
C ASN A 167 7.43 -4.27 -5.55
N VAL A 168 6.34 -3.54 -5.77
CA VAL A 168 5.35 -3.25 -4.73
C VAL A 168 4.23 -4.28 -4.78
N GLN A 169 3.66 -4.50 -5.97
CA GLN A 169 2.52 -5.39 -6.14
C GLN A 169 2.88 -6.86 -5.86
N HIS A 170 3.98 -7.35 -6.42
CA HIS A 170 4.39 -8.74 -6.30
C HIS A 170 5.18 -8.99 -5.02
N GLU A 171 6.33 -8.31 -4.87
CA GLU A 171 7.31 -8.66 -3.82
C GLU A 171 6.96 -8.14 -2.42
N LYS A 172 6.07 -7.13 -2.31
CA LYS A 172 5.62 -6.63 -1.00
C LYS A 172 4.21 -7.13 -0.68
N LEU A 173 3.27 -6.96 -1.60
CA LEU A 173 1.86 -7.23 -1.32
C LEU A 173 1.47 -8.67 -1.61
N TYR A 174 1.68 -9.16 -2.84
CA TYR A 174 1.34 -10.54 -3.21
C TYR A 174 2.14 -11.54 -2.38
N TYR A 175 3.42 -11.26 -2.10
CA TYR A 175 4.26 -12.06 -1.21
C TYR A 175 3.62 -12.32 0.16
N THR A 176 2.86 -11.37 0.70
CA THR A 176 2.13 -11.51 1.98
C THR A 176 0.81 -12.27 1.85
N GLY A 177 0.39 -12.62 0.63
CA GLY A 177 -0.83 -13.37 0.33
C GLY A 177 -2.04 -12.53 -0.08
N MET A 178 -1.88 -11.23 -0.22
CA MET A 178 -2.96 -10.39 -0.73
C MET A 178 -3.21 -10.64 -2.22
N ASP A 179 -4.47 -10.67 -2.63
CA ASP A 179 -4.82 -10.59 -4.05
C ASP A 179 -4.68 -9.13 -4.53
N ILE A 180 -4.02 -8.92 -5.67
CA ILE A 180 -3.67 -7.57 -6.12
C ILE A 180 -4.65 -7.09 -7.16
N ILE A 181 -5.47 -6.10 -6.83
CA ILE A 181 -6.33 -5.39 -7.78
C ILE A 181 -5.45 -4.60 -8.75
N GLU A 182 -5.85 -4.53 -10.03
CA GLU A 182 -5.17 -3.70 -11.01
C GLU A 182 -4.96 -2.26 -10.50
N PRO A 183 -3.80 -1.63 -10.77
CA PRO A 183 -3.51 -0.32 -10.23
C PRO A 183 -4.34 0.76 -10.94
N PHE A 184 -4.71 1.81 -10.21
CA PHE A 184 -5.12 3.07 -10.81
C PHE A 184 -3.88 3.96 -10.95
N VAL A 185 -3.65 4.50 -12.16
CA VAL A 185 -2.49 5.35 -12.44
C VAL A 185 -2.94 6.63 -13.14
N MET A 186 -2.58 7.78 -12.58
CA MET A 186 -2.97 9.10 -13.09
C MET A 186 -1.75 10.01 -13.32
N PRO A 187 -1.50 10.50 -14.54
CA PRO A 187 -0.47 11.52 -14.79
C PRO A 187 -0.87 12.86 -14.19
N SER A 188 -0.03 13.46 -13.35
CA SER A 188 -0.30 14.76 -12.71
C SER A 188 -0.13 15.93 -13.67
N GLY A 189 0.71 15.78 -14.71
CA GLY A 189 0.97 16.79 -15.74
C GLY A 189 -0.06 16.82 -16.87
N THR A 190 -1.19 16.13 -16.73
CA THR A 190 -2.22 16.06 -17.77
C THR A 190 -3.11 17.32 -17.82
N ASN A 191 -3.83 17.52 -18.93
CA ASN A 191 -4.75 18.65 -19.08
C ASN A 191 -6.08 18.44 -18.33
N GLU A 192 -6.89 19.49 -18.19
CA GLU A 192 -8.14 19.47 -17.42
C GLU A 192 -9.14 18.41 -17.93
N ALA A 193 -9.38 18.35 -19.24
CA ALA A 193 -10.31 17.37 -19.81
C ALA A 193 -9.89 15.91 -19.55
N LYS A 194 -8.59 15.60 -19.66
CA LYS A 194 -8.05 14.27 -19.32
C LYS A 194 -8.13 14.02 -17.81
N ARG A 195 -7.84 15.02 -16.99
CA ARG A 195 -7.95 14.95 -15.52
C ARG A 195 -9.36 14.54 -15.08
N ASP A 196 -10.38 15.18 -15.64
CA ASP A 196 -11.77 14.84 -15.33
C ASP A 196 -12.12 13.40 -15.73
N SER A 197 -11.58 12.93 -16.86
CA SER A 197 -11.76 11.54 -17.28
C SER A 197 -11.11 10.55 -16.30
N TYR A 198 -9.89 10.83 -15.82
CA TYR A 198 -9.22 9.99 -14.82
C TYR A 198 -9.98 9.98 -13.50
N ILE A 199 -10.51 11.13 -13.05
CA ILE A 199 -11.30 11.21 -11.82
C ILE A 199 -12.60 10.41 -11.96
N LYS A 200 -13.28 10.49 -13.11
CA LYS A 200 -14.49 9.67 -13.37
C LYS A 200 -14.18 8.18 -13.35
N ASP A 201 -13.09 7.76 -13.99
CA ASP A 201 -12.63 6.36 -13.94
C ASP A 201 -12.34 5.92 -12.51
N TYR A 202 -11.62 6.76 -11.73
CA TYR A 202 -11.33 6.47 -10.33
C TYR A 202 -12.60 6.26 -9.50
N ILE A 203 -13.60 7.14 -9.65
CA ILE A 203 -14.90 7.02 -8.97
C ILE A 203 -15.60 5.71 -9.36
N ILE A 204 -15.63 5.37 -10.65
CA ILE A 204 -16.23 4.11 -11.11
C ILE A 204 -15.54 2.91 -10.45
N ARG A 205 -14.20 2.90 -10.44
CA ARG A 205 -13.41 1.83 -9.81
C ARG A 205 -13.69 1.72 -8.31
N LEU A 206 -13.78 2.84 -7.59
CA LEU A 206 -14.09 2.84 -6.15
C LEU A 206 -15.49 2.28 -5.88
N ARG A 207 -16.50 2.64 -6.68
CA ARG A 207 -17.87 2.13 -6.56
C ARG A 207 -18.01 0.66 -6.90
N THR A 208 -17.09 0.09 -7.67
CA THR A 208 -17.07 -1.33 -8.05
C THR A 208 -15.89 -2.10 -7.44
N LEU A 209 -15.27 -1.57 -6.39
CA LEU A 209 -14.02 -2.07 -5.80
C LEU A 209 -14.04 -3.58 -5.50
N GLU A 210 -15.18 -4.11 -5.07
CA GLU A 210 -15.38 -5.54 -4.74
C GLU A 210 -15.14 -6.48 -5.92
N THR A 211 -15.55 -6.05 -7.12
CA THR A 211 -15.62 -6.86 -8.33
C THR A 211 -14.51 -6.55 -9.32
N LEU A 212 -13.63 -5.59 -8.99
CA LEU A 212 -12.48 -5.28 -9.82
C LEU A 212 -11.58 -6.51 -10.03
N PRO A 213 -11.03 -6.67 -11.24
CA PRO A 213 -10.14 -7.77 -11.55
C PRO A 213 -8.86 -7.69 -10.71
N VAL A 214 -8.37 -8.87 -10.34
CA VAL A 214 -7.07 -9.04 -9.69
C VAL A 214 -6.05 -9.53 -10.71
N ILE A 215 -4.80 -9.09 -10.57
CA ILE A 215 -3.69 -9.52 -11.40
C ILE A 215 -3.46 -11.02 -11.16
N PRO A 216 -3.46 -11.86 -12.22
CA PRO A 216 -3.33 -13.32 -12.08
C PRO A 216 -1.87 -13.73 -11.87
N TYR A 217 -1.27 -13.29 -10.76
CA TYR A 217 0.06 -13.74 -10.38
C TYR A 217 0.09 -15.26 -10.18
N ARG A 218 1.25 -15.86 -10.45
CA ARG A 218 1.40 -17.31 -10.37
C ARG A 218 1.45 -17.72 -8.88
N PRO A 219 0.67 -18.74 -8.47
CA PRO A 219 0.78 -19.26 -7.12
C PRO A 219 2.15 -19.92 -6.91
N LEU A 220 2.55 -20.03 -5.65
CA LEU A 220 3.75 -20.77 -5.25
C LEU A 220 3.54 -22.26 -5.57
N ARG A 221 4.13 -22.71 -6.67
CA ARG A 221 4.19 -24.15 -7.00
C ARG A 221 5.24 -24.79 -6.11
N LEU A 222 4.82 -25.74 -5.27
CA LEU A 222 5.71 -26.68 -4.60
C LEU A 222 6.23 -27.72 -5.59
#